data_AF-A0A8H8R6U0-F1
#
_entry.id   AF-A0A8H8R6U0-F1
#
_cell.length_a   1.000
_cell.length_b   1.000
_cell.length_c   1.000
_cell.angle_alpha   90.00
_cell.angle_beta   90.00
_cell.angle_gamma   90.00
#
_symmetry.space_group_name_H-M   'P 1'
#
loop_
_entity.id
_entity.type
_entity.pdbx_description
1 polymer ?
#
loop_
_entity_poly.entity_id
_entity_poly.type
_entity_poly.pdbx_seq_one_letter_code
_entity_poly.pdbx_strand_id
1 'polypeptide(L)'
;MLTIDFSTEGSGMDSSSKGCKWDMDSGITVYLSQLGFPIVYCKSNSLVATYSAFCRGYGDAFTDKVGSHNWNEEAIDQMARDLGIPWETLKSTFCRDLEGRGDQIQQLMDWVIEYLDTELPESSESASTLKRAMASRQRLLLADVEQTFEKFNTDLSMLRTLAFSGLRTSLIGKLMEASYLACINEGGRGSDARRKAIINRKLNDEATFESLQTRLRTSFKAIVDSFQDDIQTTVAGHLAVIKNTLDIVRNDNIALESEKEPEFRARVERMVGGG
;
A
#
# COMPACT_ATOMS: atom_id res chain seq x y z
N MET A 1 -4.81 24.80 -0.59
CA MET A 1 -3.59 25.62 -0.66
C MET A 1 -3.07 25.73 0.76
N LEU A 2 -2.01 25.00 1.11
CA LEU A 2 -1.43 25.00 2.46
C LEU A 2 0.04 25.41 2.35
N THR A 3 0.36 26.53 2.96
CA THR A 3 1.70 27.10 3.11
C THR A 3 2.15 26.83 4.54
N ILE A 4 3.40 26.40 4.74
CA ILE A 4 4.00 26.21 6.07
C ILE A 4 5.32 26.99 6.14
N ASP A 5 5.45 27.75 7.22
CA ASP A 5 6.50 28.73 7.51
C ASP A 5 7.65 28.07 8.30
N PHE A 6 8.89 28.47 8.02
CA PHE A 6 10.10 27.97 8.70
C PHE A 6 10.76 29.11 9.48
N SER A 7 10.88 28.96 10.79
CA SER A 7 11.80 29.77 11.60
C SER A 7 12.66 28.84 12.46
N THR A 8 13.97 28.95 12.21
CA THR A 8 15.07 28.21 12.82
C THR A 8 15.87 29.13 13.75
N GLU A 9 15.97 28.76 15.03
CA GLU A 9 17.06 29.11 15.96
C GLU A 9 17.11 27.94 16.97
N GLY A 10 18.22 27.36 17.44
CA GLY A 10 19.63 27.67 17.40
C GLY A 10 20.26 27.25 18.75
N SER A 11 21.42 26.57 18.69
CA SER A 11 22.43 26.35 19.77
C SER A 11 22.45 25.03 20.57
N GLY A 12 23.67 24.46 20.68
CA GLY A 12 24.08 23.56 21.77
C GLY A 12 24.79 22.27 21.35
N MET A 13 26.12 22.30 21.19
CA MET A 13 27.01 21.13 21.03
C MET A 13 27.03 20.22 22.27
N ASP A 14 27.04 18.89 22.09
CA ASP A 14 28.08 18.04 22.70
C ASP A 14 28.24 16.69 21.98
N SER A 15 29.47 16.19 21.99
CA SER A 15 29.99 15.10 21.15
C SER A 15 30.07 13.75 21.85
N SER A 16 29.43 12.70 21.31
CA SER A 16 29.94 11.31 21.19
C SER A 16 28.84 10.28 20.89
N SER A 17 28.54 10.10 19.60
CA SER A 17 28.09 8.83 19.00
C SER A 17 27.96 9.08 17.50
N LYS A 18 28.81 8.44 16.68
CA LYS A 18 28.62 8.43 15.22
C LYS A 18 27.52 7.42 14.89
N GLY A 19 26.28 7.77 15.21
CA GLY A 19 25.08 7.17 14.61
C GLY A 19 24.71 7.98 13.38
N CYS A 20 24.47 7.31 12.25
CA CYS A 20 23.98 7.95 11.04
C CYS A 20 22.66 8.70 11.34
N LYS A 21 22.73 10.03 11.39
CA LYS A 21 21.56 10.91 11.47
C LYS A 21 20.97 11.03 10.07
N TRP A 22 19.74 10.54 9.91
CA TRP A 22 18.94 10.73 8.69
C TRP A 22 17.78 11.68 9.04
N ASP A 23 17.81 12.90 8.49
CA ASP A 23 16.68 13.83 8.47
C ASP A 23 15.89 13.59 7.17
N MET A 24 14.60 13.21 7.24
CA MET A 24 13.66 13.26 6.11
C MET A 24 12.21 13.45 6.57
N ASP A 25 11.62 14.57 6.15
CA ASP A 25 10.25 15.04 6.41
C ASP A 25 9.17 14.19 5.70
N SER A 26 8.39 13.44 6.48
CA SER A 26 6.97 13.06 6.23
C SER A 26 6.51 12.04 7.28
N GLY A 27 5.27 12.18 7.79
CA GLY A 27 4.74 11.45 8.96
C GLY A 27 4.67 9.91 8.87
N ILE A 28 4.93 9.30 7.71
CA ILE A 28 4.99 7.85 7.51
C ILE A 28 6.43 7.32 7.71
N THR A 29 7.43 8.19 7.63
CA THR A 29 8.87 7.84 7.59
C THR A 29 9.47 7.66 8.99
N VAL A 30 8.81 8.19 10.02
CA VAL A 30 9.30 8.22 11.42
C VAL A 30 9.38 6.81 12.05
N TYR A 31 8.60 5.84 11.58
CA TYR A 31 8.53 4.51 12.20
C TYR A 31 9.66 3.55 11.78
N LEU A 32 10.33 3.80 10.66
CA LEU A 32 11.33 2.86 10.10
C LEU A 32 12.75 3.09 10.63
N SER A 33 13.03 4.22 11.28
CA SER A 33 14.37 4.57 11.79
C SER A 33 14.70 3.96 13.17
N GLN A 34 13.76 3.24 13.80
CA GLN A 34 13.91 2.71 15.16
C GLN A 34 14.28 1.22 15.23
N LEU A 35 14.42 0.53 14.10
CA LEU A 35 14.60 -0.92 14.03
C LEU A 35 16.09 -1.30 14.06
N GLY A 36 16.73 -1.13 15.22
CA GLY A 36 18.08 -1.65 15.49
C GLY A 36 18.00 -3.15 15.82
N PHE A 37 18.57 -4.00 14.96
CA PHE A 37 18.46 -5.46 15.05
C PHE A 37 19.67 -6.11 15.75
N PRO A 38 19.47 -6.99 16.74
CA PRO A 38 20.45 -8.01 17.12
C PRO A 38 20.15 -9.34 16.41
N ILE A 39 21.13 -9.85 15.66
CA ILE A 39 21.09 -11.17 15.00
C ILE A 39 21.35 -12.27 16.05
N VAL A 40 20.41 -13.21 16.21
CA VAL A 40 20.55 -14.36 17.11
C VAL A 40 21.02 -15.59 16.32
N TYR A 41 22.15 -16.16 16.74
CA TYR A 41 22.78 -17.34 16.12
C TYR A 41 22.11 -18.65 16.57
N CYS A 42 21.65 -19.47 15.63
CA CYS A 42 21.34 -20.89 15.90
C CYS A 42 22.64 -21.73 15.91
N LYS A 43 23.03 -22.22 17.09
CA LYS A 43 24.20 -23.09 17.27
C LYS A 43 23.80 -24.54 16.97
N SER A 44 24.17 -25.07 15.79
CA SER A 44 23.79 -26.42 15.37
C SER A 44 24.81 -27.51 15.77
N ASN A 45 24.34 -28.51 16.52
CA ASN A 45 24.97 -29.82 16.67
C ASN A 45 24.07 -30.88 16.00
N SER A 46 24.58 -31.61 14.99
CA SER A 46 24.32 -33.06 14.69
C SER A 46 24.48 -33.45 13.20
N LEU A 47 24.50 -34.77 12.98
CA LEU A 47 25.10 -35.58 11.90
C LEU A 47 24.34 -35.58 10.56
N VAL A 48 25.09 -35.49 9.45
CA VAL A 48 24.89 -35.91 8.03
C VAL A 48 23.47 -36.05 7.45
N ALA A 49 22.54 -36.68 8.16
CA ALA A 49 21.13 -36.82 7.77
C ALA A 49 20.32 -35.53 8.00
N THR A 50 20.66 -34.72 9.01
CA THR A 50 19.89 -33.50 9.33
C THR A 50 20.04 -32.46 8.21
N TYR A 51 21.25 -31.97 7.92
CA TYR A 51 21.39 -30.90 6.92
C TYR A 51 20.95 -31.30 5.51
N SER A 52 21.16 -32.55 5.11
CA SER A 52 20.71 -33.02 3.80
C SER A 52 19.19 -33.05 3.67
N ALA A 53 18.45 -33.40 4.73
CA ALA A 53 16.99 -33.44 4.70
C ALA A 53 16.41 -32.02 4.57
N PHE A 54 16.88 -31.11 5.42
CA PHE A 54 16.47 -29.71 5.42
C PHE A 54 16.80 -29.00 4.10
N CYS A 55 17.98 -29.24 3.52
CA CYS A 55 18.30 -28.64 2.21
C CYS A 55 17.37 -29.12 1.10
N ARG A 56 16.96 -30.40 1.08
CA ARG A 56 15.98 -30.92 0.10
C ARG A 56 14.58 -30.33 0.31
N GLY A 57 14.23 -30.04 1.56
CA GLY A 57 12.99 -29.37 1.94
C GLY A 57 13.05 -27.84 1.92
N TYR A 58 14.11 -27.24 1.37
CA TYR A 58 14.29 -25.78 1.33
C TYR A 58 14.16 -25.10 2.70
N GLY A 59 14.73 -25.75 3.72
CA GLY A 59 14.70 -25.30 5.10
C GLY A 59 13.58 -25.90 5.94
N ASP A 60 12.56 -26.51 5.33
CA ASP A 60 11.46 -27.17 6.03
C ASP A 60 11.66 -28.68 6.04
N ALA A 61 11.87 -29.26 7.21
CA ALA A 61 11.97 -30.71 7.35
C ALA A 61 11.61 -31.19 8.75
N PHE A 62 11.19 -32.45 8.80
CA PHE A 62 11.09 -33.24 10.01
C PHE A 62 12.14 -34.34 10.01
N THR A 63 12.82 -34.54 11.14
CA THR A 63 13.65 -35.72 11.38
C THR A 63 13.45 -36.23 12.80
N ASP A 64 13.48 -37.54 13.02
CA ASP A 64 13.26 -38.13 14.36
C ASP A 64 14.23 -37.61 15.44
N LYS A 65 15.41 -37.09 15.03
CA LYS A 65 16.44 -36.59 15.95
C LYS A 65 16.27 -35.14 16.35
N VAL A 66 15.71 -34.31 15.47
CA VAL A 66 15.66 -32.85 15.65
C VAL A 66 14.23 -32.34 15.69
N GLY A 67 13.25 -33.14 15.26
CA GLY A 67 11.85 -32.72 15.18
C GLY A 67 11.55 -31.95 13.90
N SER A 68 10.40 -31.27 13.88
CA SER A 68 9.96 -30.41 12.78
C SER A 68 10.52 -29.02 12.96
N HIS A 69 11.20 -28.51 11.94
CA HIS A 69 11.80 -27.19 11.96
C HIS A 69 11.71 -26.52 10.60
N ASN A 70 11.66 -25.19 10.60
CA ASN A 70 11.75 -24.38 9.40
C ASN A 70 12.88 -23.35 9.57
N TRP A 71 14.02 -23.59 8.91
CA TRP A 71 15.19 -22.71 9.03
C TRP A 71 14.97 -21.31 8.48
N ASN A 72 14.07 -21.13 7.50
CA ASN A 72 13.74 -19.79 7.02
C ASN A 72 12.96 -19.02 8.09
N GLU A 73 12.02 -19.69 8.77
CA GLU A 73 11.24 -19.12 9.87
C GLU A 73 12.15 -18.76 11.05
N GLU A 74 13.01 -19.69 11.47
CA GLU A 74 14.00 -19.45 12.52
C GLU A 74 14.93 -18.27 12.21
N ALA A 75 15.34 -18.12 10.94
CA ALA A 75 16.21 -17.04 10.51
C ALA A 75 15.57 -15.64 10.63
N ILE A 76 14.25 -15.55 10.50
CA ILE A 76 13.51 -14.28 10.54
C ILE A 76 12.70 -14.09 11.83
N ASP A 77 12.71 -15.07 12.72
CA ASP A 77 11.87 -15.15 13.91
C ASP A 77 11.92 -13.86 14.76
N GLN A 78 13.12 -13.32 14.98
CA GLN A 78 13.27 -12.06 15.69
C GLN A 78 12.67 -10.87 14.93
N MET A 79 12.93 -10.76 13.62
CA MET A 79 12.36 -9.72 12.77
C MET A 79 10.83 -9.78 12.76
N ALA A 80 10.26 -10.99 12.67
CA ALA A 80 8.82 -11.22 12.66
C ALA A 80 8.18 -10.80 14.00
N ARG A 81 8.83 -11.08 15.13
CA ARG A 81 8.39 -10.59 16.45
C ARG A 81 8.44 -9.08 16.55
N ASP A 82 9.57 -8.48 16.20
CA ASP A 82 9.81 -7.04 16.35
C ASP A 82 8.87 -6.22 15.46
N LEU A 83 8.55 -6.73 14.27
CA LEU A 83 7.65 -6.07 13.32
C LEU A 83 6.19 -6.45 13.48
N GLY A 84 5.86 -7.47 14.27
CA GLY A 84 4.48 -7.94 14.43
C GLY A 84 3.53 -6.85 14.93
N ILE A 85 3.87 -6.19 16.04
CA ILE A 85 3.05 -5.11 16.62
C ILE A 85 3.03 -3.86 15.74
N PRO A 86 4.19 -3.34 15.25
CA PRO A 86 4.20 -2.22 14.31
C PRO A 86 3.36 -2.47 13.06
N TRP A 87 3.37 -3.69 12.52
CA TRP A 87 2.58 -4.06 11.35
C TRP A 87 1.08 -3.97 11.60
N GLU A 88 0.58 -4.52 12.72
CA GLU A 88 -0.84 -4.41 13.07
C GLU A 88 -1.26 -2.96 13.36
N THR A 89 -0.38 -2.18 13.97
CA THR A 89 -0.61 -0.76 14.23
C THR A 89 -0.72 0.02 12.92
N LEU A 90 0.17 -0.25 11.96
CA LEU A 90 0.12 0.34 10.63
C LEU A 90 -1.18 0.00 9.91
N LYS A 91 -1.55 -1.29 9.88
CA LYS A 91 -2.77 -1.77 9.24
C LYS A 91 -4.01 -1.11 9.83
N SER A 92 -4.17 -1.15 11.16
CA SER A 92 -5.31 -0.54 11.84
C SER A 92 -5.39 0.97 11.64
N THR A 93 -4.25 1.66 11.59
CA THR A 93 -4.22 3.10 11.29
C THR A 93 -4.74 3.39 9.88
N PHE A 94 -4.27 2.64 8.87
CA PHE A 94 -4.79 2.78 7.51
C PHE A 94 -6.29 2.48 7.42
N CYS A 95 -6.77 1.41 8.07
CA CYS A 95 -8.20 1.08 8.07
C CYS A 95 -9.04 2.25 8.59
N ARG A 96 -8.69 2.76 9.78
CA ARG A 96 -9.41 3.87 10.41
C ARG A 96 -9.35 5.16 9.58
N ASP A 97 -8.18 5.50 9.04
CA ASP A 97 -8.01 6.72 8.24
C ASP A 97 -8.82 6.65 6.94
N LEU A 98 -8.97 5.46 6.36
CA LEU A 98 -9.71 5.24 5.13
C LEU A 98 -11.22 5.17 5.36
N GLU A 99 -11.67 4.51 6.42
CA GLU A 99 -13.07 4.57 6.88
C GLU A 99 -13.52 6.02 7.08
N GLY A 100 -12.72 6.82 7.80
CA GLY A 100 -13.01 8.24 8.01
C GLY A 100 -13.01 9.07 6.73
N ARG A 101 -12.22 8.71 5.71
CA ARG A 101 -12.25 9.35 4.39
C ARG A 101 -13.47 8.94 3.57
N GLY A 102 -13.90 7.67 3.66
CA GLY A 102 -15.14 7.20 3.06
C GLY A 102 -16.35 7.98 3.58
N ASP A 103 -16.44 8.15 4.90
CA ASP A 103 -17.49 8.95 5.54
C ASP A 103 -17.49 10.41 5.07
N GLN A 104 -16.31 11.02 4.91
CA GLN A 104 -16.20 12.38 4.40
C GLN A 104 -16.67 12.50 2.95
N ILE A 105 -16.32 11.54 2.08
CA ILE A 105 -16.80 11.51 0.69
C ILE A 105 -18.33 11.38 0.67
N GLN A 106 -18.88 10.47 1.47
CA GLN A 106 -20.33 10.28 1.61
C GLN A 106 -21.01 11.59 2.03
N GLN A 107 -20.54 12.25 3.09
CA GLN A 107 -21.10 13.51 3.60
C GLN A 107 -21.05 14.64 2.58
N LEU A 108 -19.92 14.79 1.86
CA LEU A 108 -19.79 15.81 0.81
C LEU A 108 -20.77 15.58 -0.33
N MET A 109 -20.94 14.32 -0.75
CA MET A 109 -21.85 13.97 -1.84
C MET A 109 -23.32 14.10 -1.42
N ASP A 110 -23.67 13.75 -0.18
CA ASP A 110 -25.01 13.98 0.38
C ASP A 110 -25.35 15.47 0.40
N TRP A 111 -24.41 16.31 0.85
CA TRP A 111 -24.57 17.76 0.84
C TRP A 111 -24.79 18.31 -0.58
N VAL A 112 -24.05 17.81 -1.58
CA VAL A 112 -24.26 18.20 -2.98
C VAL A 112 -25.64 17.80 -3.48
N ILE A 113 -26.12 16.59 -3.14
CA ILE A 113 -27.44 16.12 -3.55
C ILE A 113 -28.54 16.97 -2.88
N GLU A 114 -28.42 17.27 -1.60
CA GLU A 114 -29.36 18.12 -0.86
C GLU A 114 -29.38 19.57 -1.40
N TYR A 115 -28.21 20.10 -1.75
CA TYR A 115 -28.10 21.40 -2.41
C TYR A 115 -28.84 21.41 -3.76
N LEU A 116 -28.71 20.35 -4.56
CA LEU A 116 -29.46 20.21 -5.80
C LEU A 116 -30.97 20.04 -5.54
N ASP A 117 -31.38 19.49 -4.39
CA ASP A 117 -32.78 19.41 -4.00
C ASP A 117 -33.41 20.76 -3.68
N THR A 118 -32.65 21.66 -3.07
CA THR A 118 -33.12 22.98 -2.64
C THR A 118 -33.10 24.03 -3.76
N GLU A 119 -32.08 24.01 -4.62
CA GLU A 119 -31.86 25.06 -5.62
C GLU A 119 -32.52 24.78 -6.99
N LEU A 120 -32.78 23.52 -7.34
CA LEU A 120 -33.41 23.18 -8.61
C LEU A 120 -34.93 23.05 -8.47
N PRO A 121 -35.73 23.73 -9.29
CA PRO A 121 -37.19 23.61 -9.25
C PRO A 121 -37.61 22.16 -9.50
N GLU A 122 -38.46 21.62 -8.62
CA GLU A 122 -38.96 20.23 -8.67
C GLU A 122 -39.66 19.87 -10.00
N SER A 123 -40.08 20.86 -10.78
CA SER A 123 -40.83 20.69 -12.03
C SER A 123 -39.95 20.43 -13.27
N SER A 124 -38.62 20.45 -13.17
CA SER A 124 -37.73 20.19 -14.31
C SER A 124 -37.33 18.70 -14.39
N GLU A 125 -37.69 18.03 -15.49
CA GLU A 125 -37.30 16.65 -15.78
C GLU A 125 -35.76 16.49 -15.76
N SER A 126 -35.03 17.47 -16.30
CA SER A 126 -33.56 17.50 -16.30
C SER A 126 -32.98 17.58 -14.89
N ALA A 127 -33.62 18.30 -13.96
CA ALA A 127 -33.21 18.33 -12.55
C ALA A 127 -33.39 16.96 -11.88
N SER A 128 -34.50 16.26 -12.16
CA SER A 128 -34.74 14.91 -11.63
C SER A 128 -33.74 13.87 -12.16
N THR A 129 -33.35 13.98 -13.43
CA THR A 129 -32.33 13.12 -14.05
C THR A 129 -30.95 13.39 -13.44
N LEU A 130 -30.59 14.66 -13.23
CA LEU A 130 -29.33 15.04 -12.59
C LEU A 130 -29.23 14.46 -11.18
N LYS A 131 -30.27 14.63 -10.35
CA LYS A 131 -30.30 14.09 -8.97
C LYS A 131 -30.06 12.59 -8.95
N ARG A 132 -30.78 11.85 -9.81
CA ARG A 132 -30.63 10.39 -9.92
C ARG A 132 -29.24 9.98 -10.38
N ALA A 133 -28.66 10.71 -11.33
CA ALA A 133 -27.31 10.48 -11.79
C ALA A 133 -26.29 10.73 -10.67
N MET A 134 -26.42 11.81 -9.90
CA MET A 134 -25.54 12.14 -8.77
C MET A 134 -25.61 11.08 -7.68
N ALA A 135 -26.81 10.69 -7.24
CA ALA A 135 -27.00 9.63 -6.25
C ALA A 135 -26.46 8.27 -6.72
N SER A 136 -26.62 7.95 -8.00
CA SER A 136 -26.02 6.75 -8.60
C SER A 136 -24.50 6.81 -8.56
N ARG A 137 -23.90 7.94 -8.92
CA ARG A 137 -22.44 8.13 -8.93
C ARG A 137 -21.82 8.12 -7.55
N GLN A 138 -22.49 8.68 -6.55
CA GLN A 138 -22.07 8.57 -5.15
C GLN A 138 -21.94 7.10 -4.73
N ARG A 139 -22.98 6.29 -4.96
CA ARG A 139 -22.95 4.86 -4.60
C ARG A 139 -21.84 4.11 -5.31
N LEU A 140 -21.65 4.37 -6.60
CA LEU A 140 -20.58 3.73 -7.37
C LEU A 140 -19.18 4.18 -6.91
N LEU A 141 -18.99 5.47 -6.64
CA LEU A 141 -17.72 6.00 -6.14
C LEU A 141 -17.34 5.34 -4.82
N LEU A 142 -18.27 5.22 -3.88
CA LEU A 142 -18.00 4.61 -2.57
C LEU A 142 -17.71 3.12 -2.71
N ALA A 143 -18.49 2.40 -3.50
CA ALA A 143 -18.25 0.98 -3.76
C ALA A 143 -16.86 0.74 -4.40
N ASP A 144 -16.45 1.59 -5.35
CA ASP A 144 -15.14 1.47 -6.00
C ASP A 144 -13.98 1.85 -5.05
N VAL A 145 -14.18 2.84 -4.18
CA VAL A 145 -13.22 3.21 -3.12
C VAL A 145 -13.07 2.07 -2.10
N GLU A 146 -14.17 1.49 -1.63
CA GLU A 146 -14.18 0.32 -0.75
C GLU A 146 -13.45 -0.87 -1.40
N GLN A 147 -13.73 -1.16 -2.69
CA GLN A 147 -13.04 -2.21 -3.42
C GLN A 147 -11.53 -1.96 -3.51
N THR A 148 -11.12 -0.72 -3.77
CA THR A 148 -9.71 -0.33 -3.83
C THR A 148 -9.02 -0.55 -2.48
N PHE A 149 -9.72 -0.29 -1.38
CA PHE A 149 -9.24 -0.54 -0.02
C PHE A 149 -9.13 -2.04 0.30
N GLU A 150 -10.11 -2.86 -0.08
CA GLU A 150 -10.06 -4.31 0.11
C GLU A 150 -8.88 -4.95 -0.65
N LYS A 151 -8.60 -4.45 -1.86
CA LYS A 151 -7.41 -4.84 -2.63
C LYS A 151 -6.12 -4.48 -1.87
N PHE A 152 -6.00 -3.25 -1.38
CA PHE A 152 -4.84 -2.82 -0.59
C PHE A 152 -4.63 -3.67 0.67
N ASN A 153 -5.70 -3.98 1.41
CA ASN A 153 -5.64 -4.86 2.57
C ASN A 153 -5.19 -6.29 2.22
N THR A 154 -5.65 -6.80 1.08
CA THR A 154 -5.24 -8.10 0.54
C THR A 154 -3.75 -8.10 0.22
N ASP A 155 -3.26 -7.07 -0.47
CA ASP A 155 -1.86 -6.93 -0.85
C ASP A 155 -0.94 -6.77 0.36
N LEU A 156 -1.34 -5.96 1.36
CA LEU A 156 -0.63 -5.87 2.64
C LEU A 156 -0.58 -7.21 3.37
N SER A 157 -1.71 -7.93 3.44
CA SER A 157 -1.76 -9.23 4.11
C SER A 157 -0.85 -10.24 3.40
N MET A 158 -0.81 -10.22 2.07
CA MET A 158 0.11 -11.04 1.29
C MET A 158 1.58 -10.67 1.56
N LEU A 159 1.90 -9.37 1.59
CA LEU A 159 3.25 -8.92 1.91
C LEU A 159 3.69 -9.35 3.31
N ARG A 160 2.78 -9.28 4.30
CA ARG A 160 3.05 -9.78 5.66
C ARG A 160 3.43 -11.26 5.63
N THR A 161 2.65 -12.10 4.92
CA THR A 161 2.97 -13.52 4.78
C THR A 161 4.32 -13.73 4.10
N LEU A 162 4.62 -12.98 3.03
CA LEU A 162 5.92 -13.07 2.36
C LEU A 162 7.08 -12.59 3.23
N ALA A 163 6.85 -11.63 4.12
CA ALA A 163 7.89 -11.05 4.96
C ALA A 163 8.18 -11.89 6.20
N PHE A 164 7.15 -12.47 6.83
CA PHE A 164 7.22 -13.05 8.17
C PHE A 164 6.97 -14.57 8.22
N SER A 165 6.92 -15.25 7.08
CA SER A 165 6.83 -16.72 7.05
C SER A 165 8.13 -17.39 6.58
N GLY A 166 8.34 -18.62 7.03
CA GLY A 166 9.41 -19.50 6.55
C GLY A 166 9.13 -20.20 5.22
N LEU A 167 8.08 -19.81 4.49
CA LEU A 167 7.73 -20.46 3.22
C LEU A 167 8.85 -20.31 2.21
N ARG A 168 9.05 -21.30 1.33
CA ARG A 168 10.04 -21.21 0.25
C ARG A 168 9.83 -19.99 -0.65
N THR A 169 8.57 -19.59 -0.85
CA THR A 169 8.19 -18.43 -1.67
C THR A 169 8.30 -17.09 -0.93
N SER A 170 8.55 -17.10 0.38
CA SER A 170 8.74 -15.90 1.20
C SER A 170 10.01 -15.16 0.78
N LEU A 171 10.18 -13.93 1.28
CA LEU A 171 11.34 -13.11 0.96
C LEU A 171 12.65 -13.78 1.40
N ILE A 172 12.68 -14.36 2.61
CA ILE A 172 13.84 -15.11 3.10
C ILE A 172 14.00 -16.43 2.33
N GLY A 173 12.91 -17.14 2.03
CA GLY A 173 12.96 -18.39 1.26
C GLY A 173 13.60 -18.19 -0.12
N LYS A 174 13.21 -17.12 -0.82
CA LYS A 174 13.83 -16.71 -2.10
C LYS A 174 15.30 -16.30 -1.96
N LEU A 175 15.69 -15.69 -0.85
CA LEU A 175 17.10 -15.32 -0.60
C LEU A 175 17.96 -16.54 -0.28
N MET A 176 17.39 -17.56 0.35
CA MET A 176 18.05 -18.80 0.75
C MET A 176 18.10 -19.85 -0.37
N GLU A 177 17.25 -19.72 -1.40
CA GLU A 177 17.07 -20.73 -2.45
C GLU A 177 18.38 -21.18 -3.11
N ALA A 178 19.25 -20.23 -3.50
CA ALA A 178 20.54 -20.56 -4.10
C ALA A 178 21.44 -21.38 -3.15
N SER A 179 21.42 -21.07 -1.85
CA SER A 179 22.17 -21.79 -0.83
C SER A 179 21.61 -23.19 -0.60
N TYR A 180 20.29 -23.38 -0.65
CA TYR A 180 19.68 -24.70 -0.61
C TYR A 180 20.06 -25.55 -1.83
N LEU A 181 20.00 -24.98 -3.03
CA LEU A 181 20.40 -25.69 -4.25
C LEU A 181 21.89 -26.10 -4.22
N ALA A 182 22.77 -25.20 -3.79
CA ALA A 182 24.18 -25.52 -3.59
C ALA A 182 24.37 -26.65 -2.57
N CYS A 183 23.63 -26.60 -1.45
CA CYS A 183 23.67 -27.63 -0.41
C CYS A 183 23.17 -29.01 -0.91
N ILE A 184 22.13 -29.04 -1.74
CA ILE A 184 21.58 -30.28 -2.33
C ILE A 184 22.64 -30.95 -3.22
N ASN A 185 23.40 -30.16 -3.97
CA ASN A 185 24.41 -30.65 -4.92
C ASN A 185 25.70 -31.16 -4.26
N GLU A 186 25.87 -30.95 -2.95
CA GLU A 186 27.01 -31.49 -2.22
C GLU A 186 26.96 -33.01 -2.12
N GLY A 187 28.08 -33.69 -2.38
CA GLY A 187 28.19 -35.15 -2.34
C GLY A 187 29.54 -35.67 -1.84
N GLY A 188 29.64 -36.98 -1.62
CA GLY A 188 30.88 -37.64 -1.21
C GLY A 188 31.35 -37.30 0.21
N ARG A 189 32.63 -37.63 0.48
CA ARG A 189 33.25 -37.45 1.80
C ARG A 189 33.33 -35.97 2.16
N GLY A 190 32.96 -35.63 3.40
CA GLY A 190 32.96 -34.25 3.89
C GLY A 190 31.78 -33.38 3.42
N SER A 191 30.81 -33.93 2.70
CA SER A 191 29.62 -33.17 2.23
C SER A 191 28.84 -32.52 3.36
N ASP A 192 28.65 -33.20 4.50
CA ASP A 192 27.95 -32.63 5.66
C ASP A 192 28.57 -31.32 6.16
N ALA A 193 29.91 -31.29 6.30
CA ALA A 193 30.62 -30.09 6.71
C ALA A 193 30.47 -28.95 5.69
N ARG A 194 30.50 -29.25 4.39
CA ARG A 194 30.30 -28.26 3.33
C ARG A 194 28.87 -27.72 3.28
N ARG A 195 27.86 -28.59 3.43
CA ARG A 195 26.44 -28.19 3.55
C ARG A 195 26.22 -27.21 4.70
N LYS A 196 26.76 -27.53 5.88
CA LYS A 196 26.74 -26.64 7.06
C LYS A 196 27.40 -25.30 6.75
N ALA A 197 28.57 -25.31 6.14
CA ALA A 197 29.28 -24.09 5.79
C ALA A 197 28.50 -23.22 4.79
N ILE A 198 27.82 -23.81 3.80
CA ILE A 198 27.01 -23.07 2.82
C ILE A 198 25.86 -22.33 3.51
N ILE A 199 25.07 -23.05 4.31
CA ILE A 199 23.90 -22.48 4.99
C ILE A 199 24.32 -21.45 6.04
N ASN A 200 25.30 -21.79 6.89
CA ASN A 200 25.77 -20.89 7.94
C ASN A 200 26.42 -19.62 7.34
N ARG A 201 27.13 -19.73 6.21
CA ARG A 201 27.66 -18.53 5.55
C ARG A 201 26.53 -17.60 5.12
N LYS A 202 25.46 -18.14 4.52
CA LYS A 202 24.35 -17.32 4.04
C LYS A 202 23.57 -16.65 5.18
N LEU A 203 23.31 -17.39 6.26
CA LEU A 203 22.58 -16.88 7.43
C LEU A 203 23.40 -15.95 8.32
N ASN A 204 24.74 -15.95 8.19
CA ASN A 204 25.61 -15.02 8.91
C ASN A 204 26.06 -13.84 8.03
N ASP A 205 25.57 -13.77 6.79
CA ASP A 205 25.90 -12.69 5.85
C ASP A 205 24.92 -11.53 6.05
N GLU A 206 25.44 -10.41 6.55
CA GLU A 206 24.67 -9.17 6.78
C GLU A 206 23.94 -8.71 5.51
N ALA A 207 24.57 -8.86 4.34
CA ALA A 207 23.98 -8.50 3.05
C ALA A 207 22.69 -9.29 2.74
N THR A 208 22.50 -10.48 3.32
CA THR A 208 21.25 -11.25 3.22
C THR A 208 20.11 -10.52 3.90
N PHE A 209 20.33 -9.99 5.11
CA PHE A 209 19.29 -9.28 5.86
C PHE A 209 19.06 -7.86 5.32
N GLU A 210 20.10 -7.18 4.85
CA GLU A 210 19.94 -5.91 4.13
C GLU A 210 19.09 -6.08 2.85
N SER A 211 19.34 -7.17 2.11
CA SER A 211 18.54 -7.51 0.93
C SER A 211 17.08 -7.83 1.30
N LEU A 212 16.86 -8.50 2.43
CA LEU A 212 15.53 -8.80 2.95
C LEU A 212 14.77 -7.51 3.29
N GLN A 213 15.39 -6.59 4.03
CA GLN A 213 14.82 -5.30 4.39
C GLN A 213 14.53 -4.44 3.15
N THR A 214 15.47 -4.41 2.20
CA THR A 214 15.30 -3.68 0.93
C THR A 214 14.12 -4.21 0.14
N ARG A 215 13.97 -5.54 0.04
CA ARG A 215 12.83 -6.17 -0.66
C ARG A 215 11.51 -5.87 0.05
N LEU A 216 11.47 -5.97 1.38
CA LEU A 216 10.27 -5.63 2.16
C LEU A 216 9.86 -4.17 1.92
N ARG A 217 10.79 -3.22 2.04
CA ARG A 217 10.55 -1.79 1.84
C ARG A 217 10.08 -1.48 0.42
N THR A 218 10.71 -2.09 -0.58
CA THR A 218 10.37 -1.89 -2.00
C THR A 218 8.97 -2.42 -2.29
N SER A 219 8.64 -3.63 -1.82
CA SER A 219 7.31 -4.22 -1.99
C SER A 219 6.24 -3.39 -1.29
N PHE A 220 6.49 -2.94 -0.05
CA PHE A 220 5.56 -2.08 0.66
C PHE A 220 5.31 -0.78 -0.09
N LYS A 221 6.38 -0.12 -0.56
CA LYS A 221 6.27 1.10 -1.35
C LYS A 221 5.44 0.88 -2.62
N ALA A 222 5.69 -0.21 -3.34
CA ALA A 222 4.93 -0.53 -4.55
C ALA A 222 3.42 -0.71 -4.28
N ILE A 223 3.05 -1.34 -3.16
CA ILE A 223 1.65 -1.50 -2.74
C ILE A 223 1.02 -0.13 -2.45
N VAL A 224 1.71 0.73 -1.70
CA VAL A 224 1.21 2.09 -1.38
C VAL A 224 1.07 2.95 -2.64
N ASP A 225 2.08 2.94 -3.51
CA ASP A 225 2.05 3.70 -4.76
C ASP A 225 0.89 3.21 -5.66
N SER A 226 0.71 1.89 -5.81
CA SER A 226 -0.43 1.33 -6.56
C SER A 226 -1.78 1.70 -5.96
N PHE A 227 -1.91 1.68 -4.63
CA PHE A 227 -3.15 2.05 -3.97
C PHE A 227 -3.50 3.53 -4.17
N GLN A 228 -2.50 4.41 -4.08
CA GLN A 228 -2.68 5.83 -4.32
C GLN A 228 -3.13 6.10 -5.77
N ASP A 229 -2.49 5.44 -6.74
CA ASP A 229 -2.85 5.55 -8.16
C ASP A 229 -4.27 5.03 -8.43
N ASP A 230 -4.64 3.91 -7.82
CA ASP A 230 -5.98 3.31 -7.95
C ASP A 230 -7.07 4.24 -7.38
N ILE A 231 -6.85 4.83 -6.21
CA ILE A 231 -7.78 5.82 -5.62
C ILE A 231 -7.90 7.06 -6.51
N GLN A 232 -6.77 7.62 -6.93
CA GLN A 232 -6.76 8.83 -7.75
C GLN A 232 -7.50 8.61 -9.08
N THR A 233 -7.27 7.46 -9.70
CA THR A 233 -7.92 7.06 -10.96
C THR A 233 -9.43 6.89 -10.76
N THR A 234 -9.84 6.19 -9.70
CA THR A 234 -11.25 5.96 -9.35
C THR A 234 -12.00 7.27 -9.14
N VAL A 235 -11.46 8.15 -8.27
CA VAL A 235 -12.09 9.44 -7.95
C VAL A 235 -12.16 10.33 -9.19
N ALA A 236 -11.07 10.44 -9.96
CA ALA A 236 -11.04 11.25 -11.18
C ALA A 236 -12.07 10.75 -12.23
N GLY A 237 -12.22 9.43 -12.36
CA GLY A 237 -13.20 8.83 -13.25
C GLY A 237 -14.64 9.23 -12.90
N HIS A 238 -15.02 9.13 -11.63
CA HIS A 238 -16.37 9.52 -11.19
C HIS A 238 -16.63 11.02 -11.32
N LEU A 239 -15.64 11.86 -10.96
CA LEU A 239 -15.76 13.32 -11.11
C LEU A 239 -15.91 13.73 -12.58
N ALA A 240 -15.22 13.07 -13.51
CA ALA A 240 -15.37 13.32 -14.93
C ALA A 240 -16.80 13.02 -15.43
N VAL A 241 -17.41 11.94 -14.95
CA VAL A 241 -18.80 11.61 -15.32
C VAL A 241 -19.79 12.61 -14.71
N ILE A 242 -19.59 13.01 -13.45
CA ILE A 242 -20.40 14.05 -12.81
C ILE A 242 -20.35 15.35 -13.63
N LYS A 243 -19.14 15.78 -14.01
CA LYS A 243 -18.95 16.97 -14.85
C LYS A 243 -19.71 16.86 -16.18
N ASN A 244 -19.58 15.74 -16.89
CA ASN A 244 -20.29 15.53 -18.15
C ASN A 244 -21.82 15.56 -17.97
N THR A 245 -22.33 15.05 -16.85
CA THR A 245 -23.76 15.08 -16.54
C THR A 245 -24.25 16.52 -16.31
N LEU A 246 -23.47 17.32 -15.57
CA LEU A 246 -23.77 18.75 -15.36
C LEU A 246 -23.73 19.54 -16.69
N ASP A 247 -22.78 19.24 -17.57
CA ASP A 247 -22.66 19.90 -18.87
C ASP A 247 -23.87 19.60 -19.77
N ILE A 248 -24.41 18.36 -19.74
CA ILE A 248 -25.64 18.01 -20.48
C ILE A 248 -26.82 18.84 -19.97
N VAL A 249 -27.04 18.86 -18.66
CA VAL A 249 -28.16 19.62 -18.05
C VAL A 249 -28.06 21.11 -18.34
N ARG A 250 -26.84 21.65 -18.31
CA ARG A 250 -26.58 23.05 -18.67
C ARG A 250 -26.95 23.33 -20.13
N ASN A 251 -26.55 22.46 -21.06
CA ASN A 251 -26.83 22.63 -22.48
C ASN A 251 -28.33 22.51 -22.79
N ASP A 252 -29.02 21.57 -22.14
CA ASP A 252 -30.48 21.41 -22.27
C ASP A 252 -31.22 22.65 -21.76
N ASN A 253 -30.79 23.23 -20.63
CA ASN A 253 -31.37 24.47 -20.12
C ASN A 253 -31.13 25.66 -21.06
N ILE A 254 -29.94 25.80 -21.63
CA ILE A 254 -29.64 26.86 -22.62
C ILE A 254 -30.54 26.71 -23.86
N ALA A 255 -30.76 25.48 -24.33
CA ALA A 255 -31.64 25.22 -25.46
C ALA A 255 -33.10 25.58 -25.15
N LEU A 256 -33.61 25.14 -23.99
CA LEU A 256 -34.98 25.46 -23.54
C LEU A 256 -35.22 26.95 -23.33
N GLU A 257 -34.26 27.68 -22.75
CA GLU A 257 -34.36 29.14 -22.59
C GLU A 257 -34.33 29.84 -23.96
N SER A 258 -33.48 29.37 -24.88
CA SER A 258 -33.42 29.89 -26.25
C SER A 258 -34.71 29.70 -27.04
N GLU A 259 -35.45 28.61 -26.77
CA GLU A 259 -36.77 28.35 -27.38
C GLU A 259 -37.90 29.16 -26.74
N LYS A 260 -37.80 29.48 -25.44
CA LYS A 260 -38.81 30.26 -24.71
C LYS A 260 -38.75 31.78 -24.97
N GLU A 261 -37.59 32.33 -25.32
CA GLU A 261 -37.44 33.76 -25.68
C GLU A 261 -36.88 33.99 -27.09
N PRO A 262 -37.65 33.70 -28.16
CA PRO A 262 -37.23 33.98 -29.53
C PRO A 262 -37.01 35.49 -29.77
N GLU A 263 -37.74 36.36 -29.06
CA GLU A 263 -37.59 37.81 -29.15
C GLU A 263 -36.27 38.33 -28.55
N PHE A 264 -35.73 37.66 -27.52
CA PHE A 264 -34.42 37.99 -26.95
C PHE A 264 -33.31 37.66 -27.95
N ARG A 265 -33.38 36.49 -28.60
CA ARG A 265 -32.46 36.10 -29.67
C ARG A 265 -32.48 37.07 -30.84
N ALA A 266 -33.67 37.47 -31.30
CA ALA A 266 -33.86 38.45 -32.36
C ALA A 266 -33.42 39.89 -31.98
N ARG A 267 -33.35 40.21 -30.68
CA ARG A 267 -32.78 41.47 -30.18
C ARG A 267 -31.26 41.43 -30.12
N VAL A 268 -30.67 40.33 -29.66
CA VAL A 268 -29.22 40.14 -29.57
C VAL A 268 -28.59 40.05 -30.96
N GLU A 269 -29.17 39.30 -31.89
CA GLU A 269 -28.70 39.23 -33.28
C GLU A 269 -28.76 40.60 -33.97
N ARG A 270 -29.76 41.44 -33.67
CA ARG A 270 -29.84 42.83 -34.17
C ARG A 270 -28.77 43.75 -33.59
N MET A 271 -28.37 43.54 -32.34
CA MET A 271 -27.33 44.34 -31.68
C MET A 271 -25.91 43.90 -32.07
N VAL A 272 -25.71 42.63 -32.42
CA VAL A 272 -24.39 42.06 -32.76
C VAL A 272 -24.14 42.03 -34.28
N GLY A 273 -25.18 41.91 -35.11
CA GLY A 273 -25.08 41.91 -36.58
C GLY A 273 -25.17 43.28 -37.26
N GLY A 274 -25.26 44.37 -36.48
CA GLY A 274 -25.38 45.74 -36.97
C GLY A 274 -24.15 46.62 -36.73
N GLY A 275 -23.00 46.02 -36.36
CA GLY A 275 -21.71 46.69 -36.20
C GLY A 275 -20.87 46.62 -37.47
#